data_AF-A0A376TCR6-F1
#
_entry.id   AF-A0A376TCR6-F1
#
_cell.length_a   1.000
_cell.length_b   1.000
_cell.length_c   1.000
_cell.angle_alpha   90.00
_cell.angle_beta   90.00
_cell.angle_gamma   90.00
#
_symmetry.space_group_name_H-M   'P 1'
#
loop_
_entity.id
_entity.type
_entity.pdbx_description
1 polymer ?
#
loop_
_entity_poly.entity_id
_entity_poly.type
_entity_poly.pdbx_seq_one_letter_code
_entity_poly.pdbx_strand_id
1 'polypeptide(L)' 'MDLNTLISQYGYAALVIGSLAEGETVTLLGGVAAHQGLLKFRWWYFLWRLAA' A
#
# COMPACT_ATOMS: atom_id res chain seq x y z
N MET A 1 -13.91 -12.09 6.81
CA MET A 1 -12.85 -11.10 6.52
C MET A 1 -12.96 -10.75 5.05
N ASP A 2 -13.02 -9.47 4.72
CA ASP A 2 -13.17 -9.01 3.35
C ASP A 2 -11.80 -8.93 2.65
N LEU A 3 -11.77 -9.12 1.34
CA LEU A 3 -10.55 -9.04 0.53
C LEU A 3 -9.90 -7.65 0.65
N ASN A 4 -10.73 -6.60 0.76
CA ASN A 4 -10.27 -5.23 0.95
C ASN A 4 -9.51 -5.05 2.27
N THR A 5 -9.97 -5.69 3.35
CA THR A 5 -9.30 -5.66 4.66
C THR A 5 -7.93 -6.31 4.60
N LEU A 6 -7.79 -7.50 3.99
CA LEU A 6 -6.49 -8.16 3.84
C LEU A 6 -5.50 -7.31 3.03
N ILE A 7 -5.94 -6.75 1.90
CA ILE A 7 -5.08 -5.90 1.06
C ILE A 7 -4.65 -4.64 1.82
N SER A 8 -5.56 -4.02 2.58
CA SER A 8 -5.22 -2.82 3.35
C SER A 8 -4.22 -3.09 4.48
N GLN A 9 -4.26 -4.29 5.07
CA GLN A 9 -3.46 -4.65 6.23
C GLN A 9 -2.10 -5.25 5.85
N TYR A 10 -2.06 -6.02 4.76
CA TYR A 10 -0.86 -6.74 4.33
C TYR A 10 -0.29 -6.28 3.00
N GLY A 11 -1.00 -5.46 2.21
CA GLY A 11 -0.55 -5.04 0.88
C GLY A 11 0.80 -4.31 0.89
N TYR A 12 1.04 -3.47 1.90
CA TYR A 12 2.35 -2.82 2.08
C TYR A 12 3.43 -3.79 2.56
N ALA A 13 3.11 -4.74 3.44
CA ALA A 13 4.07 -5.75 3.91
C ALA A 13 4.47 -6.70 2.77
N ALA A 14 3.51 -7.11 1.95
CA ALA A 14 3.72 -7.92 0.75
C ALA A 14 4.59 -7.18 -0.28
N LEU A 15 4.38 -5.87 -0.45
CA LEU A 15 5.23 -5.02 -1.28
C LEU A 15 6.66 -4.97 -0.77
N VAL A 16 6.88 -4.73 0.52
CA VAL A 16 8.23 -4.63 1.10
C VAL A 16 8.97 -5.96 0.98
N ILE A 17 8.33 -7.07 1.37
CA ILE A 17 8.96 -8.40 1.29
C ILE A 17 9.18 -8.80 -0.17
N GLY A 18 8.20 -8.54 -1.05
CA GLY A 18 8.30 -8.85 -2.46
C GLY A 18 9.38 -8.02 -3.16
N SER A 19 9.50 -6.72 -2.87
CA SER A 19 10.56 -5.86 -3.42
C SER A 19 11.95 -6.25 -2.92
N LEU A 20 12.06 -6.89 -1.75
CA LEU A 20 13.33 -7.45 -1.27
C LEU A 20 13.71 -8.73 -2.02
N ALA A 21 12.74 -9.53 -2.46
CA ALA A 21 12.97 -10.73 -3.27
C ALA A 21 13.18 -10.41 -4.76
N GLU A 22 12.34 -9.54 -5.32
CA GLU A 22 12.38 -9.05 -6.70
C GLU A 22 11.98 -7.56 -6.74
N GLY A 23 12.97 -6.67 -6.73
CA GLY A 23 12.76 -5.22 -6.57
C GLY A 23 12.01 -4.56 -7.72
N GLU A 24 12.37 -4.84 -8.97
CA GLU A 24 11.87 -4.10 -10.13
C GLU A 24 10.38 -4.39 -10.40
N THR A 25 10.03 -5.67 -10.52
CA THR A 25 8.67 -6.11 -10.82
C THR A 25 7.71 -5.78 -9.69
N VAL A 26 8.09 -6.06 -8.43
CA VAL A 26 7.19 -5.84 -7.29
C VAL A 26 6.98 -4.36 -7.03
N THR A 27 8.00 -3.51 -7.20
CA THR A 27 7.84 -2.06 -7.05
C THR A 27 6.94 -1.48 -8.14
N LEU A 28 7.04 -1.95 -9.38
CA LEU A 28 6.15 -1.55 -10.48
C LEU A 28 4.70 -1.98 -10.23
N LEU A 29 4.47 -3.24 -9.86
CA LEU A 29 3.14 -3.75 -9.50
C LEU A 29 2.57 -3.01 -8.29
N GLY A 30 3.41 -2.66 -7.32
CA GLY A 30 3.04 -1.83 -6.18
C GLY A 30 2.62 -0.43 -6.56
N GLY A 31 3.33 0.21 -7.48
CA GLY A 31 2.98 1.52 -8.02
C GLY A 31 1.63 1.50 -8.73
N VAL A 32 1.36 0.47 -9.54
CA VAL A 32 0.06 0.28 -10.21
C VAL A 32 -1.04 0.01 -9.18
N ALA A 33 -0.80 -0.83 -8.17
CA ALA A 33 -1.76 -1.11 -7.11
C ALA A 33 -2.07 0.13 -6.25
N ALA A 34 -1.08 0.99 -6.00
CA ALA A 34 -1.27 2.26 -5.32
C ALA A 34 -2.07 3.25 -6.20
N HIS A 35 -1.78 3.30 -7.50
CA HIS A 35 -2.51 4.14 -8.44
C HIS A 35 -3.99 3.74 -8.57
N GLN A 36 -4.29 2.44 -8.52
CA GLN A 36 -5.67 1.93 -8.51
C GLN A 36 -6.39 2.10 -7.17
N GLY A 37 -5.74 2.67 -6.15
CA GLY A 37 -6.33 2.87 -4.82
C GLY A 37 -6.52 1.57 -4.03
N LEU A 38 -5.92 0.45 -4.47
CA LEU A 38 -5.92 -0.82 -3.74
C LEU A 38 -5.10 -0.71 -2.46
N LEU A 39 -4.02 0.07 -2.50
CA LEU A 39 -3.20 0.39 -1.34
C LEU A 39 -3.66 1.73 -0.76
N LYS A 40 -4.43 1.67 0.32
CA LYS A 40 -4.94 2.87 0.99
C LYS A 40 -3.84 3.54 1.81
N PHE A 41 -3.17 4.52 1.22
CA PHE A 41 -2.22 5.35 1.95
C PHE A 41 -2.97 6.38 2.80
N ARG A 42 -3.12 6.10 4.10
CA ARG A 42 -3.85 6.94 5.06
C ARG A 42 -3.03 8.16 5.53
N TRP A 43 -2.09 8.67 4.74
CA TRP A 43 -1.23 9.79 5.20
C TRP A 43 -1.99 11.13 5.22
N TRP A 44 -2.96 11.30 4.33
CA TRP A 44 -3.83 12.49 4.28
C TRP A 44 -4.61 12.71 5.59
N TYR A 45 -5.06 11.64 6.22
CA TYR A 45 -5.80 11.70 7.48
C TYR A 45 -4.91 12.13 8.65
N PHE A 46 -3.63 11.76 8.60
CA PHE A 46 -2.65 12.15 9.61
C PHE A 46 -2.25 13.63 9.47
N LEU A 47 -2.03 14.10 8.24
CA LEU A 47 -1.76 15.51 7.96
C LEU A 47 -2.95 16.40 8.31
N TRP A 48 -4.18 15.98 7.97
CA TRP A 48 -5.38 16.71 8.34
C TRP A 48 -5.58 16.80 9.86
N ARG A 49 -5.22 15.74 10.60
CA ARG A 49 -5.26 15.71 12.07
C ARG A 49 -4.14 16.52 12.75
N LEU A 50 -3.10 16.90 12.02
CA LEU A 50 -2.05 17.80 12.50
C LEU A 50 -2.34 19.27 12.18
N ALA A 51 -3.20 19.54 11.20
CA ALA A 51 -3.57 20.87 10.75
C ALA A 51 -4.87 21.42 11.41
N ALA A 52 -5.57 20.61 12.21
CA ALA A 52 -6.79 20.94 12.95
C ALA A 52 -6.54 20.89 14.46
#